data_AF-A0A2S8Z9L0-F1
#
_entry.id   AF-A0A2S8Z9L0-F1
#
_cell.length_a   1.000
_cell.length_b   1.000
_cell.length_c   1.000
_cell.angle_alpha   90.00
_cell.angle_beta   90.00
_cell.angle_gamma   90.00
#
_symmetry.space_group_name_H-M   'P 1'
#
loop_
_entity.id
_entity.type
_entity.pdbx_description
1 polymer ?
#
loop_
_entity_poly.entity_id
_entity_poly.type
_entity_poly.pdbx_seq_one_letter_code
_entity_poly.pdbx_strand_id
1 'polypeptide(L)'
;MLRRAGRTDVLHPGHPDFPAVPLGALDLQWMPAVGRAGFIVVTRDRRIRTRPAELTAYREHGIRSVWLGVKRDMRPDEQAQLFLRHEDRLKREIIKRGAGPWALAMNGRGLRPIRLGGE
;
A
#
# COMPACT_ATOMS: atom_id res chain seq x y z
N MET A 1 -16.37 4.26 1.35
CA MET A 1 -16.58 3.92 2.79
C MET A 1 -15.70 4.78 3.69
N LEU A 2 -14.37 4.74 3.58
CA LEU A 2 -13.46 5.52 4.44
C LEU A 2 -13.65 7.04 4.33
N ARG A 3 -13.77 7.58 3.10
CA ARG A 3 -14.11 9.01 2.90
C ARG A 3 -15.47 9.40 3.49
N ARG A 4 -16.47 8.51 3.38
CA ARG A 4 -17.80 8.71 4.02
C ARG A 4 -17.71 8.70 5.55
N ALA A 5 -16.67 8.09 6.11
CA ALA A 5 -16.34 8.11 7.53
C ALA A 5 -15.42 9.30 7.91
N GLY A 6 -15.26 10.30 7.03
CA GLY A 6 -14.52 11.54 7.31
C GLY A 6 -13.00 11.44 7.16
N ARG A 7 -12.47 10.31 6.66
CA ARG A 7 -11.02 10.15 6.43
C ARG A 7 -10.57 10.96 5.21
N THR A 8 -9.69 11.93 5.44
CA THR A 8 -9.06 12.79 4.41
C THR A 8 -7.63 12.36 4.09
N ASP A 9 -7.06 11.46 4.87
CA ASP A 9 -5.71 10.90 4.76
C ASP A 9 -5.63 9.68 3.82
N VAL A 10 -6.76 9.29 3.22
CA VAL A 10 -6.85 8.14 2.32
C VAL A 10 -7.23 8.61 0.92
N LEU A 11 -6.28 8.49 0.00
CA LEU A 11 -6.43 8.85 -1.40
C LEU A 11 -6.51 7.58 -2.25
N HIS A 12 -7.30 7.62 -3.31
CA HIS A 12 -7.40 6.55 -4.30
C HIS A 12 -6.93 7.06 -5.67
N PRO A 13 -6.54 6.18 -6.61
CA PRO A 13 -6.28 6.60 -7.99
C PRO A 13 -7.43 7.45 -8.55
N GLY A 14 -7.10 8.57 -9.19
CA GLY A 14 -8.04 9.57 -9.68
C GLY A 14 -8.60 10.52 -8.62
N HIS A 15 -8.03 10.56 -7.40
CA HIS A 15 -8.48 11.50 -6.37
C HIS A 15 -8.10 12.95 -6.73
N PRO A 16 -9.01 13.94 -6.58
CA PRO A 16 -8.75 15.33 -6.95
C PRO A 16 -7.56 15.94 -6.21
N ASP A 17 -7.36 15.57 -4.94
CA ASP A 17 -6.25 16.08 -4.12
C ASP A 17 -4.89 15.45 -4.45
N PHE A 18 -4.85 14.44 -5.35
CA PHE A 18 -3.60 13.86 -5.83
C PHE A 18 -3.71 13.44 -7.30
N PRO A 19 -3.76 14.42 -8.22
CA PRO A 19 -3.99 14.19 -9.65
C PRO A 19 -2.81 13.49 -10.35
N ALA A 20 -1.64 13.42 -9.70
CA ALA A 20 -0.45 12.74 -10.21
C ALA A 20 -0.64 11.23 -10.43
N VAL A 21 -1.69 10.63 -9.85
CA VAL A 21 -2.06 9.23 -10.06
C VAL A 21 -3.49 9.18 -10.63
N PRO A 22 -3.65 9.24 -11.97
CA PRO A 22 -4.97 9.14 -12.58
C PRO A 22 -5.59 7.75 -12.40
N LEU A 23 -6.91 7.67 -12.61
CA LEU A 23 -7.60 6.37 -12.61
C LEU A 23 -7.03 5.49 -13.74
N GLY A 24 -6.69 4.24 -13.42
CA GLY A 24 -6.13 3.31 -14.39
C GLY A 24 -4.62 3.46 -14.65
N ALA A 25 -3.92 4.33 -13.91
CA ALA A 25 -2.46 4.43 -13.97
C ALA A 25 -1.78 3.07 -13.75
N LEU A 26 -0.82 2.74 -14.61
CA LEU A 26 -0.01 1.53 -14.49
C LEU A 26 0.98 1.63 -13.33
N ASP A 27 1.47 0.48 -12.86
CA ASP A 27 2.38 0.40 -11.72
C ASP A 27 3.62 1.29 -11.85
N LEU A 28 4.27 1.26 -13.02
CA LEU A 28 5.44 2.10 -13.29
C LEU A 28 5.12 3.60 -13.40
N GLN A 29 3.87 3.97 -13.63
CA GLN A 29 3.46 5.38 -13.76
C GLN A 29 3.20 6.01 -12.39
N TRP A 30 2.57 5.29 -11.47
CA TRP A 30 2.18 5.86 -10.18
C TRP A 30 3.29 5.78 -9.13
N MET A 31 4.20 4.78 -9.21
CA MET A 31 5.27 4.58 -8.22
C MET A 31 6.13 5.83 -7.99
N PRO A 32 6.64 6.54 -9.01
CA PRO A 32 7.45 7.74 -8.81
C PRO A 32 6.70 8.83 -8.02
N ALA A 33 5.42 9.05 -8.33
CA ALA A 33 4.60 10.07 -7.69
C ALA A 33 4.33 9.74 -6.21
N VAL A 34 3.94 8.49 -5.94
CA VAL A 34 3.65 7.99 -4.58
C VAL A 34 4.90 7.97 -3.72
N GLY A 35 6.04 7.52 -4.27
CA GLY A 35 7.33 7.50 -3.58
C GLY A 35 7.75 8.90 -3.15
N ARG A 36 7.72 9.86 -4.08
CA ARG A 36 8.07 11.27 -3.83
C ARG A 36 7.14 11.95 -2.82
N ALA A 37 5.83 11.70 -2.92
CA ALA A 37 4.84 12.26 -2.01
C ALA A 37 4.87 11.62 -0.61
N GLY A 38 5.65 10.55 -0.43
CA GLY A 38 5.76 9.90 0.86
C GLY A 38 4.48 9.19 1.28
N PHE A 39 3.69 8.71 0.33
CA PHE A 39 2.51 7.90 0.64
C PHE A 39 2.86 6.45 0.96
N ILE A 40 1.91 5.77 1.60
CA ILE A 40 1.95 4.33 1.85
C ILE A 40 0.83 3.68 1.04
N VAL A 41 1.22 2.76 0.16
CA VAL A 41 0.29 2.07 -0.73
C VAL A 41 -0.44 0.98 0.02
N VAL A 42 -1.77 1.05 0.09
CA VAL A 42 -2.60 -0.06 0.55
C VAL A 42 -3.11 -0.82 -0.67
N THR A 43 -2.66 -2.06 -0.87
CA THR A 43 -2.95 -2.83 -2.09
C THR A 43 -3.30 -4.29 -1.78
N ARG A 44 -3.89 -4.98 -2.76
CA ARG A 44 -4.01 -6.45 -2.79
C ARG A 44 -3.24 -7.07 -3.94
N ASP A 45 -2.69 -6.26 -4.84
CA ASP A 45 -2.08 -6.75 -6.06
C ASP A 45 -0.78 -7.48 -5.74
N ARG A 46 -0.74 -8.77 -6.05
CA ARG A 46 0.43 -9.60 -5.82
C ARG A 46 1.43 -9.59 -6.96
N ARG A 47 1.03 -9.10 -8.13
CA ARG A 47 1.81 -9.10 -9.36
C ARG A 47 2.99 -8.14 -9.31
N ILE A 48 2.87 -7.06 -8.52
CA ILE A 48 3.96 -6.12 -8.22
C ILE A 48 5.23 -6.81 -7.75
N ARG A 49 5.13 -7.94 -7.03
CA ARG A 49 6.30 -8.70 -6.55
C ARG A 49 6.90 -9.63 -7.58
N THR A 50 6.17 -9.95 -8.65
CA THR A 50 6.59 -10.98 -9.62
C THR A 50 7.16 -10.38 -10.90
N ARG A 51 6.93 -9.09 -11.16
CA ARG A 51 7.42 -8.42 -12.37
C ARG A 51 8.73 -7.69 -12.07
N PRO A 52 9.84 -8.03 -12.77
CA PRO A 52 11.15 -7.43 -12.48
C PRO A 52 11.18 -5.90 -12.57
N ALA A 53 10.57 -5.32 -13.61
CA ALA A 53 10.54 -3.87 -13.81
C ALA A 53 9.81 -3.14 -12.67
N GLU A 54 8.67 -3.67 -12.23
CA GLU A 54 7.89 -3.11 -11.13
C GLU A 54 8.66 -3.22 -9.81
N LEU A 55 9.38 -4.32 -9.59
CA LEU A 55 10.18 -4.48 -8.38
C LEU A 55 11.41 -3.56 -8.34
N THR A 56 12.03 -3.30 -9.50
CA THR A 56 13.09 -2.29 -9.62
C THR A 56 12.55 -0.91 -9.30
N ALA A 57 11.45 -0.48 -9.94
CA ALA A 57 10.82 0.81 -9.67
C ALA A 57 10.36 0.94 -8.20
N TYR A 58 9.86 -0.16 -7.61
CA TYR A 58 9.46 -0.22 -6.21
C TYR A 58 10.64 0.13 -5.28
N ARG A 59 11.83 -0.39 -5.58
CA ARG A 59 13.05 -0.12 -4.81
C ARG A 59 13.57 1.28 -5.05
N GLU A 60 13.69 1.67 -6.32
CA GLU A 60 14.23 2.95 -6.76
C GLU A 60 13.45 4.13 -6.17
N HIS A 61 12.12 4.02 -6.12
CA HIS A 61 11.25 5.06 -5.58
C HIS A 61 10.94 4.88 -4.08
N GLY A 62 11.61 3.93 -3.41
CA GLY A 62 11.47 3.74 -1.96
C GLY A 62 10.03 3.43 -1.52
N ILE A 63 9.30 2.63 -2.31
CA ILE A 63 7.87 2.40 -2.08
C ILE A 63 7.64 1.69 -0.74
N ARG A 64 6.63 2.18 -0.03
CA ARG A 64 6.15 1.63 1.24
C ARG A 64 4.75 1.11 1.02
N SER A 65 4.49 -0.14 1.38
CA SER A 65 3.19 -0.74 1.10
C SER A 65 2.68 -1.70 2.18
N VAL A 66 1.35 -1.81 2.23
CA VAL A 66 0.58 -2.69 3.09
C VAL A 66 -0.38 -3.50 2.23
N TRP A 67 -0.27 -4.81 2.35
CA TRP A 67 -0.90 -5.78 1.47
C TRP A 67 -2.04 -6.47 2.22
N LEU A 68 -3.28 -6.16 1.85
CA LEU A 68 -4.45 -6.69 2.53
C LEU A 68 -4.75 -8.12 2.05
N GLY A 69 -5.03 -9.02 3.00
CA GLY A 69 -5.70 -10.28 2.70
C GLY A 69 -4.93 -11.19 1.74
N VAL A 70 -3.62 -11.35 1.93
CA VAL A 70 -2.70 -12.11 1.05
C VAL A 70 -3.11 -13.58 0.79
N LYS A 71 -4.18 -14.10 1.41
CA LYS A 71 -4.68 -15.47 1.22
C LYS A 71 -6.22 -15.64 1.16
N ARG A 72 -7.02 -14.56 1.13
CA ARG A 72 -8.49 -14.66 1.14
C ARG A 72 -9.13 -13.58 0.28
N ASP A 73 -10.16 -13.95 -0.48
CA ASP A 73 -11.05 -12.96 -1.10
C ASP A 73 -11.86 -12.28 -0.01
N MET A 74 -11.65 -10.98 0.13
CA MET A 74 -12.32 -10.13 1.10
C MET A 74 -13.12 -9.08 0.37
N ARG A 75 -14.37 -8.89 0.80
CA ARG A 75 -15.22 -7.81 0.35
C ARG A 75 -14.64 -6.45 0.79
N PRO A 76 -14.95 -5.34 0.09
CA PRO A 76 -14.40 -4.02 0.43
C PRO A 76 -14.63 -3.58 1.88
N ASP A 77 -15.76 -3.96 2.47
CA ASP A 77 -16.09 -3.69 3.88
C ASP A 77 -15.22 -4.49 4.84
N GLU A 78 -14.96 -5.77 4.56
CA GLU A 78 -14.05 -6.60 5.35
C GLU A 78 -12.61 -6.06 5.30
N GLN A 79 -12.19 -5.54 4.15
CA GLN A 79 -10.89 -4.89 3.98
C GLN A 79 -10.77 -3.62 4.84
N ALA A 80 -11.80 -2.77 4.82
CA ALA A 80 -11.84 -1.56 5.64
C ALA A 80 -11.83 -1.90 7.14
N GLN A 81 -12.61 -2.88 7.57
CA GLN A 81 -12.62 -3.34 8.97
C GLN A 81 -11.27 -3.92 9.39
N LEU A 82 -10.63 -4.71 8.52
CA LEU A 82 -9.31 -5.27 8.79
C LEU A 82 -8.26 -4.17 8.97
N PHE A 83 -8.29 -3.16 8.09
CA PHE A 83 -7.41 -2.00 8.17
C PHE A 83 -7.62 -1.24 9.49
N LEU A 84 -8.86 -0.87 9.79
CA LEU A 84 -9.19 -0.13 11.01
C LEU A 84 -8.80 -0.89 12.28
N ARG A 85 -9.03 -2.21 12.31
CA ARG A 85 -8.64 -3.08 13.43
C ARG A 85 -7.13 -3.06 13.72
N HIS A 86 -6.30 -2.88 12.70
CA HIS A 86 -4.86 -2.96 12.81
C HIS A 86 -4.14 -1.62 12.61
N GLU A 87 -4.88 -0.51 12.52
CA GLU A 87 -4.33 0.80 12.19
C GLU A 87 -3.26 1.26 13.19
N ASP A 88 -3.51 1.18 14.49
CA ASP A 88 -2.53 1.63 15.50
C ASP A 88 -1.25 0.78 15.51
N ARG A 89 -1.39 -0.50 15.19
CA ARG A 89 -0.22 -1.37 15.03
C ARG A 89 0.52 -1.03 13.74
N LEU A 90 -0.20 -0.70 12.67
CA LEU A 90 0.38 -0.27 11.40
C LEU A 90 1.16 1.05 11.59
N LYS A 91 0.59 2.04 12.27
CA LYS A 91 1.27 3.32 12.58
C LYS A 91 2.61 3.08 13.30
N ARG A 92 2.62 2.21 14.32
CA ARG A 92 3.86 1.84 15.02
C ARG A 92 4.89 1.18 14.12
N GLU A 93 4.46 0.26 13.25
CA GLU A 93 5.36 -0.38 12.28
C GLU A 93 5.91 0.62 11.25
N ILE A 94 5.10 1.56 10.79
CA ILE A 94 5.52 2.63 9.87
C ILE A 94 6.62 3.48 10.52
N ILE A 95 6.39 3.94 11.75
CA ILE A 95 7.36 4.75 12.49
C ILE A 95 8.66 3.97 12.70
N LYS A 96 8.56 2.70 13.14
CA LYS A 96 9.71 1.84 13.38
C LYS A 96 10.56 1.60 12.13
N ARG A 97 9.92 1.46 10.96
CA ARG A 97 10.62 1.15 9.70
C ARG A 97 11.19 2.38 9.02
N GLY A 98 10.56 3.55 9.20
CA GLY A 98 10.99 4.78 8.58
C GLY A 98 10.90 4.72 7.05
N ALA A 99 12.00 5.10 6.39
CA ALA A 99 12.10 5.16 4.94
C ALA A 99 11.90 3.79 4.27
N GLY A 100 11.38 3.80 3.05
CA GLY A 100 11.27 2.59 2.23
C GLY A 100 12.61 2.19 1.60
N PRO A 101 12.62 1.11 0.79
CA PRO A 101 11.47 0.28 0.45
C PRO A 101 11.15 -0.75 1.52
N TRP A 102 9.86 -0.92 1.84
CA TRP A 102 9.40 -2.04 2.68
C TRP A 102 7.98 -2.43 2.32
N ALA A 103 7.61 -3.68 2.63
CA ALA A 103 6.25 -4.18 2.45
C ALA A 103 5.79 -4.99 3.66
N LEU A 104 4.53 -4.81 4.04
CA LEU A 104 3.86 -5.53 5.11
C LEU A 104 2.64 -6.27 4.57
N ALA A 105 2.43 -7.51 4.99
CA ALA A 105 1.17 -8.22 4.83
C ALA A 105 0.29 -7.93 6.05
N MET A 106 -0.95 -7.52 5.82
CA MET A 106 -1.99 -7.40 6.84
C MET A 106 -3.04 -8.51 6.64
N ASN A 107 -3.26 -9.29 7.69
CA ASN A 107 -4.29 -10.31 7.76
C ASN A 107 -4.93 -10.32 9.14
N GLY A 108 -5.93 -11.17 9.39
CA GLY A 108 -6.65 -11.20 10.67
C GLY A 108 -5.79 -11.50 11.91
N ARG A 109 -4.57 -12.03 11.74
CA ARG A 109 -3.59 -12.25 12.84
C ARG A 109 -2.68 -11.03 13.07
N GLY A 110 -2.75 -10.01 12.21
CA GLY A 110 -1.97 -8.78 12.29
C GLY A 110 -1.03 -8.56 11.11
N LEU A 111 0.08 -7.86 11.38
CA LEU A 111 1.06 -7.40 10.38
C LEU A 111 2.28 -8.31 10.35
N ARG A 112 2.77 -8.63 9.15
CA ARG A 112 4.01 -9.39 8.94
C ARG A 112 4.85 -8.79 7.81
N PRO A 113 6.18 -8.76 7.90
CA PRO A 113 7.03 -8.34 6.79
C PRO A 113 6.85 -9.26 5.57
N ILE A 114 6.87 -8.66 4.38
CA ILE A 114 6.96 -9.37 3.11
C ILE A 114 8.38 -9.18 2.58
N ARG A 115 9.02 -10.28 2.17
CA ARG A 115 10.26 -10.19 1.38
C ARG A 115 9.93 -9.68 -0.01
N LEU A 116 10.52 -8.55 -0.38
CA LEU A 116 10.55 -8.03 -1.73
C LEU A 116 11.71 -8.75 -2.43
N GLY A 117 11.43 -9.59 -3.44
CA GLY A 117 12.36 -10.65 -3.89
C GLY A 117 13.73 -10.16 -4.40
N GLY A 118 14.81 -10.85 -4.02
CA GLY A 118 16.22 -10.51 -4.27
C GLY A 118 16.83 -9.87 -3.01
N GLU A 119 17.77 -10.49 -2.30
CA GLU A 119 18.70 -11.59 -2.63
C GLU A 119 18.24 -12.99 -2.19
#